data_AF-A0A851AW70-F1
#
_entry.id   AF-A0A851AW70-F1
#
_cell.length_a   1.000
_cell.length_b   1.000
_cell.length_c   1.000
_cell.angle_alpha   90.00
_cell.angle_beta   90.00
_cell.angle_gamma   90.00
#
_symmetry.space_group_name_H-M   'P 1'
#
loop_
_entity.id
_entity.type
_entity.pdbx_description
1 polymer ?
#
loop_
_entity_poly.entity_id
_entity_poly.type
_entity_poly.pdbx_seq_one_letter_code
_entity_poly.pdbx_strand_id
1 'polypeptide(L)' 'QRLKAAVHYTVGCLCQDAAEDKDIQFSKQTIAAISEITFRQCENFAKDLEMFARHAKRSTVTIEDVKLLARRSNSLVRF' A
#
# COMPACT_ATOMS: atom_id res chain seq x y z
N GLN A 1 -9.15 -15.15 -2.91
CA GLN A 1 -8.06 -15.40 -3.88
C GLN A 1 -7.99 -14.34 -4.99
N ARG A 2 -9.09 -13.91 -5.62
CA ARG A 2 -9.09 -12.91 -6.72
C ARG A 2 -8.31 -11.61 -6.42
N LEU A 3 -8.55 -10.99 -5.27
CA LEU A 3 -7.87 -9.73 -4.90
C LEU A 3 -6.37 -9.93 -4.66
N LYS A 4 -5.96 -11.04 -4.03
CA LYS A 4 -4.54 -11.38 -3.84
C LYS A 4 -3.82 -11.57 -5.18
N ALA A 5 -4.46 -12.25 -6.14
CA ALA A 5 -3.90 -12.42 -7.48
C ALA A 5 -3.74 -11.09 -8.23
N ALA A 6 -4.73 -10.19 -8.13
CA ALA A 6 -4.64 -8.85 -8.73
C ALA A 6 -3.50 -8.02 -8.10
N VAL A 7 -3.37 -8.05 -6.77
CA VAL A 7 -2.25 -7.38 -6.08
C VAL A 7 -0.91 -7.98 -6.50
N HIS A 8 -0.80 -9.31 -6.57
CA HIS A 8 0.41 -9.99 -6.98
C HIS A 8 0.85 -9.61 -8.40
N TYR A 9 -0.10 -9.52 -9.33
CA TYR A 9 0.17 -9.06 -10.70
C TYR A 9 0.74 -7.64 -10.72
N THR A 10 0.06 -6.68 -10.07
CA THR A 10 0.51 -5.28 -10.04
C THR A 10 1.86 -5.13 -9.32
N VAL A 11 2.08 -5.87 -8.22
CA VAL A 11 3.37 -5.90 -7.52
C VAL A 11 4.47 -6.45 -8.43
N GLY A 12 4.18 -7.48 -9.23
CA GLY A 12 5.11 -8.00 -10.23
C GLY A 12 5.53 -6.93 -11.25
N CYS A 13 4.59 -6.17 -11.79
CA CYS A 13 4.88 -5.06 -12.71
C CYS A 13 5.77 -4.00 -12.05
N LEU A 14 5.42 -3.54 -10.84
CA LEU A 14 6.22 -2.52 -10.13
C LEU A 14 7.61 -3.03 -9.74
N CYS A 15 7.73 -4.31 -9.38
CA CYS A 15 9.03 -4.94 -9.12
C CYS A 15 9.87 -5.04 -10.39
N GLN A 16 9.26 -5.25 -11.56
CA GLN A 16 9.97 -5.24 -12.84
C GLN A 16 10.53 -3.85 -13.15
N ASP A 17 9.71 -2.81 -13.04
CA ASP A 17 10.16 -1.42 -13.26
C ASP A 17 11.31 -1.05 -12.29
N ALA A 18 11.17 -1.43 -11.02
CA ALA A 18 12.21 -1.20 -10.00
C ALA A 18 13.48 -2.03 -10.21
N ALA A 19 13.36 -3.25 -10.78
CA ALA A 19 14.49 -4.09 -11.13
C ALA A 19 15.30 -3.49 -12.28
N GLU A 20 14.61 -2.97 -13.30
CA GLU A 20 15.22 -2.29 -14.45
C GLU A 20 15.94 -1.00 -14.04
N ASP A 21 15.30 -0.15 -13.23
CA ASP A 21 15.91 1.12 -12.73
C ASP A 21 17.17 0.88 -11.88
N LYS A 22 17.25 -0.28 -11.22
CA LYS A 22 18.35 -0.62 -10.30
C LYS A 22 19.36 -1.60 -10.88
N ASP A 23 19.15 -2.11 -12.09
CA ASP A 23 19.93 -3.18 -12.72
C ASP A 23 20.10 -4.40 -11.79
N ILE A 24 19.01 -4.83 -11.17
CA ILE A 24 18.95 -6.02 -10.30
C ILE A 24 17.87 -6.99 -10.78
N GLN A 25 17.79 -8.16 -10.14
CA GLN A 25 16.75 -9.15 -10.40
C GLN A 25 16.04 -9.54 -9.10
N PHE A 26 14.71 -9.56 -9.11
CA PHE A 26 13.92 -10.08 -7.99
C PHE A 26 13.56 -11.55 -8.21
N SER A 27 13.75 -12.37 -7.17
CA SER A 27 13.25 -13.74 -7.21
C SER A 27 11.71 -13.79 -7.18
N LYS A 28 11.12 -14.86 -7.68
CA LYS A 28 9.65 -15.07 -7.61
C LYS A 28 9.15 -15.07 -6.16
N GLN A 29 9.94 -15.61 -5.24
CA GLN A 29 9.65 -15.66 -3.81
C GLN A 29 9.68 -14.25 -3.20
N THR A 30 10.61 -13.39 -3.61
CA THR A 30 10.67 -11.99 -3.19
C THR A 30 9.43 -11.23 -3.63
N ILE A 31 9.02 -11.36 -4.91
CA ILE A 31 7.81 -10.73 -5.44
C ILE A 31 6.56 -11.23 -4.69
N ALA A 32 6.46 -12.54 -4.43
CA ALA A 32 5.37 -13.12 -3.65
C ALA A 32 5.33 -12.59 -2.20
N ALA A 33 6.49 -12.45 -1.56
CA ALA A 33 6.59 -11.90 -0.21
C ALA A 33 6.17 -10.44 -0.16
N ILE A 34 6.62 -9.61 -1.11
CA ILE A 34 6.19 -8.21 -1.22
C ILE A 34 4.67 -8.15 -1.43
N SER A 35 4.13 -8.97 -2.33
CA SER A 35 2.69 -9.04 -2.57
C SER A 35 1.89 -9.38 -1.30
N GLU A 36 2.36 -10.33 -0.48
CA GLU A 36 1.67 -10.69 0.76
C GLU A 36 1.81 -9.61 1.84
N ILE A 37 2.95 -8.92 1.92
CA ILE A 37 3.15 -7.78 2.82
C ILE A 37 2.22 -6.63 2.42
N THR A 38 2.18 -6.26 1.14
CA THR A 38 1.31 -5.19 0.63
C THR A 38 -0.16 -5.51 0.87
N PHE A 39 -0.59 -6.74 0.61
CA PHE A 39 -1.98 -7.16 0.83
C PHE A 39 -2.39 -7.06 2.32
N ARG A 40 -1.52 -7.50 3.24
CA ARG A 40 -1.76 -7.36 4.69
C ARG A 40 -1.73 -5.89 5.13
N GLN A 41 -0.88 -5.07 4.53
CA GLN A 41 -0.80 -3.64 4.86
C GLN A 41 -2.10 -2.89 4.51
N CYS A 42 -2.81 -3.31 3.45
CA CYS A 42 -4.13 -2.76 3.13
C CYS A 42 -5.15 -2.92 4.27
N GLU A 43 -5.08 -3.99 5.05
CA GLU A 43 -5.97 -4.19 6.20
C GLU A 43 -5.73 -3.13 7.28
N ASN A 44 -4.46 -2.84 7.59
CA ASN A 44 -4.09 -1.80 8.53
C ASN A 44 -4.54 -0.42 8.03
N PHE A 45 -4.29 -0.12 6.75
CA PHE A 45 -4.72 1.14 6.14
C PHE A 45 -6.25 1.31 6.18
N ALA A 46 -7.01 0.27 5.83
CA ALA A 46 -8.47 0.34 5.83
C ALA A 46 -9.02 0.63 7.24
N LYS A 47 -8.52 -0.07 8.27
CA LYS A 47 -8.93 0.15 9.68
C LYS A 47 -8.59 1.55 10.16
N ASP A 48 -7.37 2.01 9.90
CA ASP A 48 -6.94 3.35 10.30
C ASP A 48 -7.78 4.44 9.61
N LEU A 49 -8.01 4.33 8.30
CA LEU A 49 -8.82 5.30 7.55
C LEU A 49 -10.26 5.35 8.04
N GLU A 50 -10.88 4.20 8.33
CA GLU A 50 -12.22 4.14 8.92
C GLU A 50 -12.24 4.81 10.31
N MET A 51 -11.24 4.54 11.14
CA MET A 51 -11.13 5.14 12.47
C MET A 51 -10.93 6.66 12.40
N PHE A 52 -10.13 7.17 11.47
CA PHE A 52 -9.92 8.61 11.28
C PHE A 52 -11.19 9.32 10.82
N ALA A 53 -11.92 8.75 9.84
CA ALA A 53 -13.20 9.29 9.40
C ALA A 53 -14.21 9.32 10.57
N ARG A 54 -14.30 8.22 11.33
CA ARG A 54 -15.20 8.11 12.50
C ARG A 54 -14.82 9.10 13.61
N HIS A 55 -13.54 9.31 13.86
CA HIS A 55 -13.06 10.30 14.83
C HIS A 55 -13.54 11.71 14.49
N ALA A 56 -13.61 12.05 13.21
CA ALA A 56 -14.17 13.30 12.71
C ALA A 56 -15.71 13.27 12.53
N LYS A 57 -16.40 12.28 13.12
CA LYS A 57 -17.87 12.08 13.02
C LYS A 57 -18.37 11.91 11.59
N ARG A 58 -17.53 11.38 10.69
CA ARG A 58 -17.87 11.07 9.29
C ARG A 58 -17.95 9.56 9.08
N SER A 59 -18.72 9.12 8.09
CA SER A 59 -18.78 7.73 7.62
C SER A 59 -18.04 7.53 6.28
N THR A 60 -17.69 8.62 5.60
CA THR A 60 -16.96 8.59 4.33
C THR A 60 -15.51 9.04 4.55
N VAL A 61 -14.57 8.24 4.07
CA VAL A 61 -13.13 8.54 4.08
C VAL A 61 -12.85 9.67 3.09
N THR A 62 -12.01 10.61 3.50
CA THR A 62 -11.61 11.81 2.75
C THR A 62 -10.10 11.89 2.61
N ILE A 63 -9.62 12.83 1.78
CA ILE A 63 -8.18 13.07 1.57
C ILE A 63 -7.46 13.42 2.89
N GLU A 64 -8.12 14.12 3.81
CA GLU A 64 -7.52 14.46 5.10
C GLU A 64 -7.22 13.22 5.97
N ASP A 65 -8.04 12.16 5.85
CA ASP A 65 -7.79 10.89 6.53
C ASP A 65 -6.57 10.17 5.92
N VAL A 66 -6.41 10.26 4.60
CA VAL A 66 -5.24 9.71 3.88
C VAL A 66 -3.95 10.46 4.23
N LYS A 67 -3.99 11.80 4.31
CA LYS A 67 -2.86 12.59 4.79
C LYS A 67 -2.49 12.22 6.23
N LEU A 68 -3.49 12.03 7.09
CA LEU A 68 -3.27 11.64 8.48
C LEU A 68 -2.65 10.24 8.61
N LEU A 69 -2.94 9.32 7.68
CA LEU A 69 -2.30 8.02 7.60
C LEU A 69 -0.78 8.15 7.35
N ALA A 70 -0.36 9.09 6.51
CA ALA A 70 1.04 9.35 6.19
C ALA A 70 1.81 10.13 7.28
N ARG A 71 1.13 10.67 8.30
CA ARG A 71 1.65 11.69 9.26
C ARG A 71 3.03 11.45 9.89
N ARG A 72 3.47 10.19 9.97
CA ARG A 72 4.76 9.82 10.57
C ARG A 72 5.94 9.93 9.59
N SER A 73 5.69 10.14 8.31
CA SER A 73 6.70 10.30 7.27
C SER A 73 6.53 11.62 6.54
N ASN A 74 7.41 12.58 6.81
CA ASN A 74 7.35 13.92 6.20
C ASN A 74 7.49 13.88 4.67
N SER A 75 8.26 12.94 4.12
CA SER A 75 8.36 12.78 2.67
C SER A 75 7.03 12.30 2.09
N LEU A 76 6.37 11.34 2.74
CA LEU A 76 5.12 10.75 2.26
C LEU A 76 3.91 11.69 2.41
N VAL A 77 3.87 12.53 3.45
CA VAL A 77 2.80 13.55 3.62
C VAL A 77 2.86 14.64 2.55
N ARG A 78 4.04 14.87 1.96
CA ARG A 78 4.28 15.91 0.96
C ARG A 78 4.09 15.45 -0.48
N PHE A 79 3.98 14.14 -0.71
CA PHE A 79 3.59 13.58 -2.00
C PHE A 79 2.12 13.91 -2.28
#